data_AF-A0A969EF42-F1
#
_entry.id   AF-A0A969EF42-F1
#
_cell.length_a   1.000
_cell.length_b   1.000
_cell.length_c   1.000
_cell.angle_alpha   90.00
_cell.angle_beta   90.00
_cell.angle_gamma   90.00
#
_symmetry.space_group_name_H-M   'P 1'
#
loop_
_entity.id
_entity.type
_entity.pdbx_description
1 polymer ?
#
loop_
_entity_poly.entity_id
_entity_poly.type
_entity_poly.pdbx_seq_one_letter_code
_entity_poly.pdbx_strand_id
1 'polypeptide(L)' 'HFPVNWQNVSVTNLPSGKPCLRFSESLTTLLATRGIREVHVSLTDEREVAAAFVILEGGRDAD' A
#
# COMPACT_ATOMS: atom_id res chain seq x y z
N HIS A 1 15.07 11.74 6.34
CA HIS A 1 14.72 11.21 5.01
C HIS A 1 13.20 11.05 4.95
N PHE A 2 12.53 11.42 3.86
CA PHE A 2 11.07 11.23 3.77
C PHE A 2 10.74 9.73 3.68
N PRO A 3 9.76 9.23 4.46
CA PRO A 3 9.50 7.79 4.55
C PRO A 3 8.78 7.24 3.30
N VAL A 4 8.29 8.08 2.39
CA VAL A 4 7.71 7.66 1.11
C VAL A 4 8.82 7.51 0.08
N ASN A 5 9.26 6.28 -0.13
CA ASN A 5 10.24 5.90 -1.16
C ASN A 5 10.16 4.40 -1.46
N TRP A 6 10.80 3.95 -2.54
CA TRP A 6 10.77 2.56 -3.00
C TRP A 6 11.32 1.54 -2.01
N GLN A 7 12.26 1.92 -1.14
CA GLN A 7 12.84 0.99 -0.16
C GLN A 7 11.88 0.72 1.00
N ASN A 8 10.88 1.58 1.20
CA ASN A 8 9.92 1.51 2.28
C ASN A 8 8.60 0.87 1.87
N VAL A 9 8.44 0.44 0.62
CA VAL A 9 7.24 -0.22 0.09
C VAL A 9 7.64 -1.52 -0.58
N SER A 10 6.98 -2.62 -0.25
CA SER A 10 7.14 -3.88 -0.97
C SER A 10 5.80 -4.54 -1.26
N VAL A 11 5.77 -5.34 -2.33
CA VAL A 11 4.64 -6.19 -2.67
C VAL A 11 4.90 -7.58 -2.10
N THR A 12 3.90 -8.16 -1.45
CA THR A 12 3.88 -9.55 -1.01
C THR A 12 2.61 -10.22 -1.51
N ASN A 13 2.66 -11.52 -1.75
CA ASN A 13 1.48 -12.31 -2.09
C ASN A 13 1.04 -13.12 -0.88
N LEU A 14 -0.26 -13.09 -0.57
CA LEU A 14 -0.86 -14.04 0.35
C LEU A 14 -0.80 -15.47 -0.23
N PRO A 15 -1.02 -16.52 0.57
CA PRO A 15 -1.08 -17.90 0.06
C PRO A 15 -2.10 -18.11 -1.07
N SER A 16 -3.14 -17.28 -1.13
CA SER A 16 -4.14 -17.28 -2.21
C SER A 16 -3.65 -16.66 -3.52
N GLY A 17 -2.45 -16.07 -3.55
CA GLY A 17 -1.93 -15.29 -4.67
C GLY A 17 -2.35 -13.82 -4.68
N LYS A 18 -3.22 -13.39 -3.76
CA LYS A 18 -3.65 -11.99 -3.67
C LYS A 18 -2.46 -11.06 -3.31
N PRO A 19 -2.16 -10.02 -4.11
CA PRO A 19 -1.10 -9.07 -3.81
C PRO A 19 -1.50 -8.14 -2.65
N CYS A 20 -0.53 -7.77 -1.83
CA CYS A 20 -0.67 -6.84 -0.71
C CYS A 20 0.59 -5.97 -0.59
N LEU A 21 0.41 -4.72 -0.19
CA LEU A 21 1.54 -3.87 0.17
C LEU A 21 2.03 -4.14 1.60
N ARG A 22 3.33 -3.99 1.80
CA ARG A 22 4.00 -3.95 3.09
C ARG A 22 4.82 -2.68 3.17
N PHE A 23 4.90 -2.12 4.37
CA PHE A 23 5.53 -0.84 4.62
C PHE A 23 6.59 -0.97 5.71
N SER A 24 7.66 -0.20 5.61
CA SER A 24 8.58 -0.04 6.74
C SER A 24 7.88 0.67 7.90
N GLU A 25 8.40 0.49 9.11
CA GLU A 25 7.85 1.11 10.32
C GLU A 25 7.66 2.63 10.18
N SER A 26 8.64 3.31 9.57
CA SER A 26 8.58 4.75 9.33
C SER A 26 7.42 5.17 8.42
N LEU A 27 7.11 4.36 7.40
CA LEU A 27 6.01 4.63 6.48
C LEU A 27 4.66 4.22 7.07
N THR A 28 4.61 3.09 7.79
CA THR A 28 3.43 2.69 8.58
C THR A 28 3.01 3.79 9.55
N THR A 29 3.98 4.38 10.27
CA THR A 29 3.72 5.50 11.18
C THR A 29 3.13 6.70 10.43
N LEU A 30 3.71 7.06 9.27
CA LEU A 30 3.17 8.14 8.46
C LEU A 30 1.72 7.83 8.01
N LEU A 31 1.44 6.64 7.51
CA LEU A 31 0.08 6.24 7.08
C LEU A 31 -0.93 6.37 8.23
N ALA A 32 -0.57 5.89 9.42
CA ALA A 32 -1.41 5.99 10.61
C ALA A 32 -1.67 7.45 11.02
N THR A 33 -0.65 8.31 11.03
CA THR A 33 -0.83 9.75 11.33
C THR A 33 -1.72 10.48 10.32
N ARG A 34 -1.85 9.92 9.10
CA ARG A 34 -2.75 10.41 8.05
C ARG A 34 -4.16 9.81 8.14
N GLY A 35 -4.42 8.94 9.11
CA GLY A 35 -5.72 8.28 9.30
C GLY A 35 -6.01 7.20 8.25
N ILE A 36 -4.99 6.70 7.55
CA ILE A 36 -5.11 5.59 6.60
C ILE A 36 -5.11 4.30 7.40
N ARG A 37 -6.14 3.48 7.21
CA ARG A 37 -6.38 2.23 7.97
C ARG A 37 -6.14 1.01 7.12
N GLU A 38 -6.59 1.05 5.87
CA GLU A 38 -6.46 -0.07 4.94
C GLU A 38 -5.84 0.39 3.62
N VAL A 39 -5.08 -0.52 3.01
CA VAL A 39 -4.46 -0.31 1.70
C VAL A 39 -4.70 -1.51 0.83
N HIS A 40 -5.37 -1.29 -0.30
CA HIS A 40 -5.67 -2.33 -1.28
C HIS A 40 -4.86 -2.07 -2.54
N VAL A 41 -4.29 -3.14 -3.10
CA VAL A 41 -3.58 -3.08 -4.37
C VAL A 41 -4.15 -4.13 -5.32
N SER A 42 -4.33 -3.71 -6.57
CA SER A 42 -4.53 -4.61 -7.71
C SER A 42 -3.35 -4.43 -8.66
N LEU A 43 -2.84 -5.53 -9.19
CA LEU A 43 -1.75 -5.56 -10.15
C LEU A 43 -2.25 -6.20 -11.44
N THR A 44 -1.85 -5.64 -12.56
CA THR A 44 -2.11 -6.22 -13.88
C THR A 44 -0.89 -5.97 -14.77
N ASP A 45 -0.60 -6.94 -15.61
CA ASP A 45 0.45 -6.83 -16.61
C ASP A 45 -0.04 -7.39 -17.95
N GLU A 46 0.53 -6.81 -18.99
CA GLU A 46 0.42 -7.20 -20.39
C GLU A 46 1.82 -7.13 -20.99
N ARG A 47 2.01 -7.67 -22.20
CA ARG A 47 3.34 -7.82 -22.81
C ARG A 47 4.21 -6.56 -22.75
N GLU A 48 3.61 -5.39 -22.93
CA GLU A 48 4.32 -4.11 -23.01
C GLU A 48 4.11 -3.18 -21.80
N VAL A 49 3.25 -3.56 -20.85
CA VAL A 49 2.88 -2.67 -19.74
C VAL A 49 2.57 -3.44 -18.47
N ALA A 50 3.02 -2.91 -17.34
CA ALA A 50 2.55 -3.31 -16.02
C ALA A 50 1.92 -2.10 -15.33
N ALA A 51 0.81 -2.32 -14.64
CA ALA A 51 0.08 -1.30 -13.92
C ALA A 51 -0.31 -1.78 -12.53
N ALA A 52 -0.42 -0.81 -11.61
CA ALA A 52 -0.93 -1.02 -10.28
C ALA A 52 -2.04 0.00 -10.01
N PHE A 53 -3.14 -0.46 -9.41
CA PHE A 53 -4.18 0.40 -8.88
C PHE A 53 -4.19 0.27 -7.35
N VAL A 54 -4.10 1.40 -6.65
CA VAL A 54 -3.98 1.43 -5.19
C VAL A 54 -5.08 2.28 -4.59
N ILE A 55 -5.79 1.73 -3.61
CA ILE A 55 -6.81 2.41 -2.82
C ILE A 55 -6.29 2.51 -1.39
N LEU A 56 -6.32 3.73 -0.83
CA LEU A 56 -6.05 4.01 0.57
C LEU A 56 -7.38 4.32 1.25
N GLU A 57 -7.83 3.46 2.14
CA GLU A 57 -9.04 3.71 2.92
C GLU A 57 -8.66 4.38 4.24
N GLY A 58 -9.37 5.46 4.55
CA GLY A 58 -9.12 6.25 5.74
C GLY A 58 -10.23 7.26 5.97
N GLY A 59 -10.20 7.87 7.13
CA GLY A 59 -11.21 8.81 7.58
C GLY A 59 -11.07 9.04 9.07
N ARG A 60 -11.66 10.13 9.57
CA ARG A 60 -11.99 10.20 10.99
C ARG A 60 -13.15 9.24 11.18
N ASP A 61 -13.14 8.45 12.25
CA ASP A 61 -14.41 7.94 12.75
C ASP A 61 -15.29 9.17 12.91
N ALA A 62 -16.39 9.21 12.16
CA ALA A 62 -17.48 10.06 12.56
C ALA A 62 -17.87 9.55 13.95
N ASP A 63 -17.87 10.47 14.91
CA ASP A 63 -18.29 10.32 16.30
C ASP A 63 -19.39 9.25 16.50
#